data_AF-A0A938QMR8-F1
#
_entry.id   AF-A0A938QMR8-F1
#
_cell.length_a   1.000
_cell.length_b   1.000
_cell.length_c   1.000
_cell.angle_alpha   90.00
_cell.angle_beta   90.00
_cell.angle_gamma   90.00
#
_symmetry.space_group_name_H-M   'P 1'
#
loop_
_entity.id
_entity.type
_entity.pdbx_description
1 polymer ?
#
loop_
_entity_poly.entity_id
_entity_poly.type
_entity_poly.pdbx_seq_one_letter_code
_entity_poly.pdbx_strand_id
1 'polypeptide(L)'
;MALGLAPLGAAGACADDPLGDLRAPVAARSGGRQRFVVTLAAATPDLGDYRKLLKEDPAAVAGYVEQKRAALTRPDVEAALAGVNARVVERWWMSGQLTVELPPEQVSAVRALPGIAAVVPDVPLQ
;
A
#
# COMPACT_ATOMS: atom_id res chain seq x y z
N MET A 1 -7.91 -46.95 15.78
CA MET A 1 -8.20 -46.61 14.37
C MET A 1 -9.23 -45.49 14.38
N ALA A 2 -8.87 -44.31 13.80
CA ALA A 2 -9.72 -43.19 13.29
C ALA A 2 -10.83 -42.61 14.21
N LEU A 3 -11.18 -41.32 14.34
CA LEU A 3 -10.93 -39.99 13.72
C LEU A 3 -11.27 -38.97 14.85
N GLY A 4 -10.58 -37.84 15.05
CA GLY A 4 -10.77 -36.59 14.32
C GLY A 4 -11.87 -35.70 14.93
N LEU A 5 -11.53 -34.51 15.46
CA LEU A 5 -12.18 -33.20 15.17
C LEU A 5 -11.55 -32.07 16.01
N ALA A 6 -11.35 -30.93 15.36
CA ALA A 6 -10.76 -29.70 15.87
C ALA A 6 -11.66 -28.95 16.88
N PRO A 7 -11.09 -28.09 17.75
CA PRO A 7 -11.88 -27.17 18.56
C PRO A 7 -12.40 -26.00 17.70
N LEU A 8 -13.73 -25.84 17.72
CA LEU A 8 -14.45 -24.63 17.33
C LEU A 8 -14.12 -23.51 18.32
N GLY A 9 -13.22 -22.61 17.93
CA GLY A 9 -13.02 -21.32 18.61
C GLY A 9 -14.08 -20.33 18.15
N ALA A 10 -15.10 -20.14 18.97
CA ALA A 10 -16.17 -19.17 18.76
C ALA A 10 -15.69 -17.71 18.91
N ALA A 11 -16.10 -16.90 17.94
CA ALA A 11 -16.56 -15.51 18.06
C ALA A 11 -16.11 -14.71 19.30
N GLY A 12 -15.07 -13.91 19.12
CA GLY A 12 -14.90 -12.64 19.85
C GLY A 12 -15.27 -11.48 18.92
N ALA A 13 -16.55 -11.12 18.91
CA ALA A 13 -17.01 -9.86 18.34
C ALA A 13 -16.76 -8.73 19.38
N CYS A 14 -15.83 -7.84 19.07
CA CYS A 14 -15.74 -6.49 19.62
C CYS A 14 -15.65 -5.56 18.40
N ALA A 15 -16.77 -4.97 17.99
CA ALA A 15 -17.29 -3.68 18.45
C ALA A 15 -16.82 -2.56 17.51
N ASP A 16 -17.81 -1.94 16.87
CA ASP A 16 -17.75 -0.79 15.96
C ASP A 16 -16.73 0.28 16.38
N ASP A 17 -15.74 0.49 15.53
CA ASP A 17 -14.88 1.67 15.52
C ASP A 17 -15.23 2.49 14.26
N PRO A 18 -15.95 3.63 14.36
CA PRO A 18 -16.45 4.37 13.19
C PRO A 18 -15.37 5.20 12.46
N LEU A 19 -14.07 4.97 12.74
CA LEU A 19 -12.94 5.67 12.11
C LEU A 19 -11.82 4.74 11.62
N GLY A 20 -12.09 3.44 11.52
CA GLY A 20 -11.17 2.48 10.94
C GLY A 20 -11.43 2.31 9.45
N ASP A 21 -10.65 2.97 8.60
CA ASP A 21 -10.33 2.46 7.25
C ASP A 21 -9.48 1.17 7.45
N LEU A 22 -10.11 0.16 8.07
CA LEU A 22 -9.65 -1.20 8.20
C LEU A 22 -9.79 -1.82 6.81
N ARG A 23 -8.96 -1.36 5.88
CA ARG A 23 -8.62 -2.18 4.72
C ARG A 23 -8.07 -3.46 5.31
N ALA A 24 -8.89 -4.52 5.26
CA ALA A 24 -8.51 -5.85 5.64
C ALA A 24 -7.08 -6.12 5.12
N PRO A 25 -6.18 -6.77 5.89
CA PRO A 25 -4.88 -7.17 5.38
C PRO A 25 -5.14 -7.93 4.08
N VAL A 26 -4.82 -7.30 2.95
CA VAL A 26 -5.34 -7.77 1.67
C VAL A 26 -4.58 -9.04 1.35
N ALA A 27 -5.31 -10.16 1.37
CA ALA A 27 -4.77 -11.51 1.26
C ALA A 27 -3.67 -11.59 0.20
N ALA A 28 -2.45 -11.86 0.67
CA ALA A 28 -1.26 -12.02 -0.14
C ALA A 28 -1.39 -13.27 -1.02
N ARG A 29 -1.89 -13.08 -2.25
CA ARG A 29 -1.71 -13.89 -3.48
C ARG A 29 -2.98 -13.83 -4.30
N SER A 30 -3.04 -12.87 -5.22
CA SER A 30 -3.97 -12.95 -6.35
C SER A 30 -3.22 -13.58 -7.52
N GLY A 31 -3.55 -14.82 -7.86
CA GLY A 31 -3.14 -15.45 -9.14
C GLY A 31 -1.64 -15.46 -9.46
N GLY A 32 -0.78 -15.83 -8.49
CA GLY A 32 0.67 -15.93 -8.71
C GLY A 32 1.45 -14.61 -8.58
N ARG A 33 0.76 -13.49 -8.35
CA ARG A 33 1.38 -12.18 -8.05
C ARG A 33 1.46 -11.96 -6.55
N GLN A 34 2.54 -11.31 -6.11
CA GLN A 34 2.77 -10.93 -4.72
C GLN A 34 2.79 -9.41 -4.60
N ARG A 35 2.49 -8.92 -3.39
CA ARG A 35 2.51 -7.49 -3.08
C ARG A 35 3.89 -7.07 -2.59
N PHE A 36 4.35 -5.95 -3.13
CA PHE A 36 5.59 -5.32 -2.72
C PHE A 36 5.33 -3.84 -2.49
N VAL A 37 5.98 -3.28 -1.49
CA VAL A 37 6.08 -1.84 -1.29
C VAL A 37 7.30 -1.35 -2.03
N VAL A 38 7.08 -0.42 -2.94
CA VAL A 38 8.10 0.23 -3.77
C VAL A 38 8.28 1.66 -3.27
N THR A 39 9.48 2.00 -2.81
CA THR A 39 9.83 3.37 -2.41
C THR A 39 10.34 4.11 -3.63
N LEU A 40 9.75 5.27 -3.93
CA LEU A 40 10.19 6.13 -5.02
C LEU A 40 11.43 6.92 -4.59
N ALA A 41 12.33 7.21 -5.53
CA ALA A 41 13.53 8.02 -5.30
C ALA A 41 13.24 9.54 -5.17
N ALA A 42 12.03 9.92 -4.76
CA ALA A 42 11.61 11.32 -4.63
C ALA A 42 11.93 11.87 -3.24
N ALA A 43 11.91 13.21 -3.11
CA ALA A 43 12.01 13.86 -1.81
C ALA A 43 10.82 13.49 -0.92
N THR A 44 11.09 13.26 0.36
CA THR A 44 10.06 13.02 1.37
C THR A 44 9.06 14.18 1.37
N PRO A 45 7.74 13.92 1.30
CA PRO A 45 6.75 14.98 1.26
C PRO A 45 6.73 15.76 2.57
N ASP A 46 6.66 17.09 2.47
CA ASP A 46 6.47 17.94 3.64
C ASP A 46 5.04 17.79 4.17
N LEU A 47 4.94 17.44 5.46
CA LEU A 47 3.67 17.24 6.17
C LEU A 47 3.25 18.49 6.96
N GLY A 48 3.97 19.61 6.89
CA GLY A 48 3.65 20.85 7.60
C GLY A 48 2.23 21.34 7.33
N ASP A 49 1.89 21.50 6.05
CA ASP A 49 0.56 21.93 5.62
C ASP A 49 -0.54 20.93 6.03
N TYR A 50 -0.26 19.64 5.94
CA TYR A 50 -1.19 18.60 6.38
C TYR A 50 -1.47 18.66 7.88
N ARG A 51 -0.43 18.82 8.70
CA ARG A 51 -0.54 18.96 10.16
C ARG A 51 -1.28 20.23 10.56
N LYS A 52 -1.10 21.31 9.80
CA LYS A 52 -1.82 22.56 10.01
C LYS A 52 -3.31 22.37 9.68
N LEU A 53 -3.60 21.78 8.52
CA LEU A 53 -4.97 21.53 8.06
C LEU A 53 -5.74 20.63 9.03
N LEU A 54 -5.11 19.58 9.55
CA LEU A 54 -5.70 18.70 10.58
C LEU A 54 -6.14 19.45 11.84
N LYS A 55 -5.48 20.57 12.20
CA LYS A 55 -5.81 21.37 13.39
C LYS A 55 -6.85 22.44 13.11
N GLU A 56 -6.82 23.03 11.92
CA GLU A 56 -7.61 24.21 11.57
C GLU A 56 -8.93 23.85 10.87
N ASP A 57 -8.92 22.88 9.94
CA ASP A 57 -10.08 22.45 9.18
C ASP A 57 -10.00 20.96 8.81
N PRO A 58 -10.45 20.07 9.72
CA PRO A 58 -10.48 18.64 9.49
C PRO A 58 -11.35 18.21 8.29
N ALA A 59 -12.37 19.00 7.92
CA ALA A 59 -13.26 18.66 6.82
C ALA A 59 -12.56 18.81 5.45
N ALA A 60 -11.61 19.73 5.34
CA ALA A 60 -10.80 19.93 4.14
C ALA A 60 -9.70 18.86 3.94
N VAL A 61 -9.41 18.04 4.96
CA VAL A 61 -8.32 17.05 4.94
C VAL A 61 -8.51 16.01 3.83
N ALA A 62 -9.73 15.50 3.63
CA ALA A 62 -10.00 14.50 2.62
C ALA A 62 -9.65 15.00 1.20
N GLY A 63 -10.03 16.24 0.88
CA GLY A 63 -9.70 16.86 -0.41
C GLY A 63 -8.19 17.08 -0.59
N TYR A 64 -7.50 17.47 0.48
CA TYR A 64 -6.04 17.64 0.46
C TYR A 64 -5.32 16.29 0.24
N VAL A 65 -5.75 15.23 0.91
CA VAL A 65 -5.20 13.87 0.74
C VAL A 65 -5.34 13.41 -0.70
N GLU A 66 -6.51 13.57 -1.32
CA GLU A 66 -6.72 13.18 -2.71
C GLU A 66 -5.88 14.01 -3.69
N GLN A 67 -5.73 15.32 -3.44
CA GLN A 67 -4.83 16.16 -4.22
C GLN A 67 -3.38 15.68 -4.14
N LYS A 68 -2.88 15.33 -2.95
CA LYS A 68 -1.52 14.83 -2.78
C LYS A 68 -1.33 13.45 -3.40
N ARG A 69 -2.33 12.56 -3.29
CA ARG A 69 -2.32 11.25 -3.97
C ARG A 69 -2.22 11.40 -5.49
N ALA A 70 -2.98 12.33 -6.07
CA ALA A 70 -2.92 12.63 -7.50
C ALA A 70 -1.57 13.25 -7.90
N ALA A 71 -0.99 14.11 -7.07
CA ALA A 71 0.34 14.68 -7.32
C ALA A 71 1.47 13.64 -7.28
N LEU A 72 1.27 12.52 -6.58
CA LEU A 72 2.19 11.38 -6.61
C LEU A 72 2.01 10.46 -7.82
N THR A 73 1.00 10.69 -8.66
CA THR A 73 0.87 9.95 -9.91
C THR A 73 2.05 10.30 -10.82
N ARG A 74 2.94 9.33 -10.97
CA ARG A 74 4.14 9.41 -11.81
C ARG A 74 3.93 8.53 -13.04
N PRO A 75 3.35 9.07 -14.14
CA PRO A 75 2.98 8.25 -15.29
C PRO A 75 4.19 7.56 -15.94
N ASP A 76 5.38 8.16 -15.82
CA ASP A 76 6.66 7.58 -16.22
C ASP A 76 6.98 6.30 -15.45
N VAL A 77 6.88 6.34 -14.12
CA VAL A 77 7.16 5.19 -13.24
C VAL A 77 6.06 4.14 -13.37
N GLU A 78 4.79 4.55 -13.44
CA GLU A 78 3.67 3.63 -13.57
C GLU A 78 3.67 2.89 -14.92
N ALA A 79 4.06 3.56 -16.01
CA ALA A 79 4.24 2.91 -17.31
C ALA A 79 5.41 1.91 -17.28
N ALA A 80 6.52 2.25 -16.62
CA ALA A 80 7.66 1.34 -16.46
C ALA A 80 7.29 0.11 -15.61
N LEU A 81 6.52 0.30 -14.53
CA LEU A 81 5.97 -0.77 -13.71
C LEU A 81 5.02 -1.66 -14.52
N ALA A 82 4.13 -1.09 -15.32
CA ALA A 82 3.25 -1.85 -16.21
C ALA A 82 4.04 -2.69 -17.22
N GLY A 83 5.16 -2.16 -17.76
CA GLY A 83 6.05 -2.86 -18.69
C GLY A 83 6.72 -4.12 -18.11
N VAL A 84 6.91 -4.19 -16.79
CA VAL A 84 7.42 -5.37 -16.08
C VAL A 84 6.30 -6.23 -15.47
N ASN A 85 5.07 -6.05 -15.96
CA ASN A 85 3.88 -6.74 -15.47
C ASN A 85 3.67 -6.49 -13.96
N ALA A 86 3.94 -5.27 -13.48
CA ALA A 86 3.55 -4.82 -12.15
C ALA A 86 2.28 -3.95 -12.24
N ARG A 87 1.39 -4.10 -11.27
CA ARG A 87 0.16 -3.30 -11.15
C ARG A 87 0.22 -2.47 -9.88
N VAL A 88 0.06 -1.16 -9.99
CA VAL A 88 -0.08 -0.29 -8.80
C VAL A 88 -1.46 -0.52 -8.18
N VAL A 89 -1.47 -0.85 -6.89
CA VAL A 89 -2.67 -1.09 -6.08
C VAL A 89 -2.95 0.11 -5.19
N GLU A 90 -1.91 0.67 -4.57
CA GLU A 90 -2.06 1.76 -3.60
C GLU A 90 -0.91 2.76 -3.71
N ARG A 91 -1.21 4.03 -3.42
CA ARG A 91 -0.26 5.14 -3.41
C ARG A 91 -0.21 5.76 -2.02
N TRP A 92 0.94 5.62 -1.36
CA TRP A 92 1.20 6.11 -0.02
C TRP A 92 1.83 7.50 -0.11
N TRP A 93 0.97 8.51 -0.17
CA TRP A 93 1.42 9.88 -0.44
C TRP A 93 2.29 10.47 0.68
N MET A 94 2.15 10.00 1.92
CA MET A 94 2.94 10.51 3.06
C MET A 94 4.37 9.93 3.11
N SER A 95 4.60 8.77 2.51
CA SER A 95 5.90 8.08 2.51
C SER A 95 6.56 8.03 1.14
N GLY A 96 5.89 8.48 0.07
CA GLY A 96 6.42 8.38 -1.28
C GLY A 96 6.53 6.94 -1.78
N GLN A 97 5.62 6.07 -1.33
CA GLN A 97 5.64 4.65 -1.63
C GLN A 97 4.45 4.22 -2.48
N LEU A 98 4.61 3.12 -3.21
CA LEU A 98 3.57 2.46 -3.99
C LEU A 98 3.45 1.02 -3.53
N THR A 99 2.23 0.53 -3.27
CA THR A 99 2.00 -0.92 -3.20
C THR A 99 1.74 -1.42 -4.61
N VAL A 100 2.51 -2.41 -5.03
CA VAL A 100 2.42 -3.01 -6.37
C VAL A 100 2.23 -4.52 -6.28
N GLU A 101 1.43 -5.06 -7.20
CA GLU A 101 1.27 -6.49 -7.43
C GLU A 101 2.10 -6.92 -8.64
N LEU A 102 3.10 -7.76 -8.44
CA LEU A 102 3.93 -8.31 -9.52
C LEU A 102 4.29 -9.77 -9.29
N PRO A 103 4.67 -10.50 -10.35
CA PRO A 103 5.28 -11.81 -10.21
C PRO A 103 6.62 -11.71 -9.47
N PRO A 104 6.93 -12.59 -8.51
CA PRO A 104 8.15 -12.50 -7.69
C PRO A 104 9.44 -12.57 -8.51
N GLU A 105 9.43 -13.20 -9.68
CA GLU A 105 10.55 -13.23 -10.62
C GLU A 105 10.86 -11.87 -11.26
N GLN A 106 9.92 -10.92 -11.24
CA GLN A 106 10.09 -9.56 -11.79
C GLN A 106 10.60 -8.54 -10.76
N VAL A 107 10.84 -8.95 -9.51
CA VAL A 107 11.29 -8.03 -8.44
C VAL A 107 12.64 -7.40 -8.76
N SER A 108 13.58 -8.16 -9.33
CA SER A 108 14.88 -7.63 -9.76
C SER A 108 14.73 -6.59 -10.88
N ALA A 109 13.79 -6.81 -11.81
CA ALA A 109 13.49 -5.87 -12.89
C ALA A 109 12.92 -4.56 -12.34
N VAL A 110 11.98 -4.62 -11.38
CA VAL A 110 11.44 -3.42 -10.71
C VAL A 110 12.54 -2.65 -9.97
N ARG A 111 13.44 -3.33 -9.27
CA ARG A 111 14.56 -2.70 -8.56
C ARG A 111 15.53 -1.95 -9.49
N ALA A 112 15.62 -2.36 -10.74
CA ALA A 112 16.45 -1.73 -11.75
C ALA A 112 15.79 -0.53 -12.46
N LEU A 113 14.50 -0.27 -12.21
CA LEU A 113 13.78 0.83 -12.87
C LEU A 113 14.26 2.19 -12.35
N PRO A 114 14.36 3.19 -13.25
CA PRO A 114 14.69 4.56 -12.84
C PRO A 114 13.58 5.12 -11.94
N GLY A 115 13.98 5.84 -10.89
CA GLY A 115 13.05 6.43 -9.93
C GLY A 115 12.58 5.49 -8.82
N ILE A 116 13.09 4.25 -8.76
CA ILE A 116 12.87 3.32 -7.65
C ILE A 116 14.09 3.33 -6.71
N ALA A 117 13.85 3.57 -5.43
CA ALA A 117 14.88 3.55 -4.38
C ALA A 117 14.95 2.20 -3.65
N ALA A 118 13.81 1.57 -3.39
CA ALA A 118 13.74 0.29 -2.69
C ALA A 118 12.48 -0.50 -3.07
N VAL A 119 12.55 -1.83 -2.92
CA VAL A 119 11.42 -2.74 -3.10
C VAL A 119 11.44 -3.77 -1.98
N VAL A 120 10.42 -3.80 -1.15
CA VAL A 120 10.29 -4.72 -0.02
C VAL A 120 8.98 -5.50 -0.10
N PRO A 121 8.93 -6.76 0.36
CA PRO A 121 7.67 -7.49 0.47
C PRO A 121 6.67 -6.73 1.35
N ASP A 122 5.42 -6.67 0.90
CA ASP A 122 4.30 -6.13 1.69
C ASP A 122 3.80 -7.24 2.63
N VAL A 123 4.46 -7.38 3.78
CA VAL A 123 4.14 -8.38 4.81
C VAL A 123 3.53 -7.70 6.03
N PRO A 124 2.54 -8.32 6.70
CA PRO A 124 2.01 -7.81 7.96
C PRO A 124 3.14 -7.64 8.98
N LEU A 125 3.14 -6.52 9.69
CA LEU A 125 4.01 -6.33 10.86
C LEU A 125 3.62 -7.39 11.90
N GLN A 126 4.60 -8.22 12.28
CA GLN A 126 4.46 -9.21 13.36
C GLN A 126 4.76 -8.57 14.71
#